data_AF-A0A2U2DL91-F1
#
_entry.id   AF-A0A2U2DL91-F1
#
_cell.length_a   1.000
_cell.length_b   1.000
_cell.length_c   1.000
_cell.angle_alpha   90.00
_cell.angle_beta   90.00
_cell.angle_gamma   90.00
#
_symmetry.space_group_name_H-M   'P 1'
#
loop_
_entity.id
_entity.type
_entity.pdbx_description
1 polymer ?
#
loop_
_entity_poly.entity_id
_entity_poly.type
_entity_poly.pdbx_seq_one_letter_code
_entity_poly.pdbx_strand_id
1 'polypeptide(L)'
;MQESDDESLGRTAAPAFGEIEEANTLAAVNSRIEFAEKELKTVREYIELSFGGTISVTMHDGSQAPEGAMVHLGSVLENYELLLTVEIARMEAEREDLLAGESDV
;
A
#
# COMPACT_ATOMS: atom_id res chain seq x y z
N MET A 1 -11.59 -54.26 34.36
CA MET A 1 -10.32 -53.51 34.51
C MET A 1 -10.33 -52.47 33.41
N GLN A 2 -10.13 -51.23 33.82
CA GLN A 2 -10.49 -49.97 33.13
C GLN A 2 -9.98 -49.83 31.68
N GLU A 3 -10.82 -49.23 30.83
CA GLU A 3 -10.41 -48.37 29.72
C GLU A 3 -9.62 -47.18 30.26
N SER A 4 -8.57 -46.78 29.54
CA SER A 4 -8.33 -45.35 29.32
C SER A 4 -7.39 -45.19 28.13
N ASP A 5 -7.95 -44.63 27.08
CA ASP A 5 -7.26 -43.99 25.98
C ASP A 5 -6.22 -43.00 26.52
N ASP A 6 -4.97 -43.12 26.09
CA ASP A 6 -4.00 -42.02 26.19
C ASP A 6 -3.81 -41.45 24.77
N GLU A 7 -4.88 -40.81 24.32
CA GLU A 7 -4.94 -39.96 23.14
C GLU A 7 -4.17 -38.65 23.44
N SER A 8 -2.86 -38.75 23.63
CA SER A 8 -1.96 -37.60 23.77
C SER A 8 -1.25 -37.30 22.44
N LEU A 9 -2.02 -37.20 21.35
CA LEU A 9 -1.52 -36.66 20.09
C LEU A 9 -2.18 -35.31 19.81
N GLY A 10 -1.39 -34.26 20.00
CA GLY A 10 -1.49 -33.05 19.19
C GLY A 10 -2.77 -32.23 19.34
N ARG A 11 -3.05 -31.70 20.54
CA ARG A 11 -3.79 -30.42 20.62
C ARG A 11 -2.84 -29.27 20.28
N THR A 12 -2.36 -29.21 19.05
CA THR A 12 -2.11 -27.92 18.42
C THR A 12 -3.48 -27.26 18.33
N ALA A 13 -3.77 -26.32 19.24
CA ALA A 13 -4.95 -25.49 19.15
C ALA A 13 -4.97 -24.94 17.71
N ALA A 14 -5.95 -25.38 16.92
CA ALA A 14 -6.18 -24.76 15.62
C ALA A 14 -6.42 -23.27 15.91
N PRO A 15 -5.76 -22.35 15.18
CA PRO A 15 -6.03 -20.92 15.36
C PRO A 15 -7.53 -20.71 15.24
N ALA A 16 -8.09 -19.94 16.17
CA ALA A 16 -9.53 -19.69 16.19
C ALA A 16 -9.91 -19.11 14.82
N PHE A 17 -11.08 -19.48 14.29
CA PHE A 17 -11.50 -19.10 12.93
C PHE A 17 -11.42 -17.58 12.66
N GLY A 18 -11.36 -16.72 13.69
CA GLY A 18 -11.10 -15.28 13.58
C GLY A 18 -9.63 -14.86 13.48
N GLU A 19 -8.69 -15.55 14.12
CA GLU A 19 -7.25 -15.19 14.13
C GLU A 19 -6.63 -15.27 12.71
N ILE A 20 -7.07 -16.23 11.89
CA ILE A 20 -6.61 -16.35 10.49
C ILE A 20 -7.17 -15.21 9.63
N GLU A 21 -8.40 -14.78 9.89
CA GLU A 21 -9.07 -13.72 9.11
C GLU A 21 -8.49 -12.34 9.44
N GLU A 22 -8.23 -12.07 10.72
CA GLU A 22 -7.56 -10.86 11.19
C GLU A 22 -6.10 -10.80 10.70
N ALA A 23 -5.33 -11.89 10.80
CA ALA A 23 -3.97 -11.95 10.29
C ALA A 23 -3.91 -11.74 8.75
N ASN A 24 -4.86 -12.29 8.00
CA ASN A 24 -4.96 -12.05 6.55
C ASN A 24 -5.32 -10.59 6.23
N THR A 25 -6.18 -9.98 7.04
CA THR A 25 -6.58 -8.57 6.88
C THR A 25 -5.40 -7.64 7.16
N LEU A 26 -4.67 -7.87 8.26
CA LEU A 26 -3.46 -7.12 8.60
C LEU A 26 -2.38 -7.26 7.52
N ALA A 27 -2.15 -8.47 7.01
CA ALA A 27 -1.21 -8.71 5.91
C ALA A 27 -1.62 -7.96 4.63
N ALA A 28 -2.91 -7.93 4.31
CA ALA A 28 -3.43 -7.19 3.16
C ALA A 28 -3.23 -5.67 3.30
N VAL A 29 -3.52 -5.11 4.48
CA VAL A 29 -3.29 -3.69 4.77
C VAL A 29 -1.81 -3.34 4.67
N ASN A 30 -0.92 -4.14 5.26
CA ASN A 30 0.52 -3.94 5.17
C ASN A 30 1.03 -3.98 3.72
N SER A 31 0.56 -4.94 2.91
CA SER A 31 0.93 -5.02 1.50
C SER A 31 0.47 -3.80 0.71
N ARG A 32 -0.73 -3.27 0.98
CA ARG A 32 -1.25 -2.06 0.34
C ARG A 32 -0.48 -0.81 0.73
N ILE A 33 -0.08 -0.69 2.00
CA ILE A 33 0.79 0.40 2.48
C ILE A 33 2.13 0.35 1.73
N GLU A 34 2.81 -0.80 1.71
CA GLU A 34 4.11 -0.95 1.03
C GLU A 34 4.01 -0.60 -0.46
N PHE A 35 2.92 -1.00 -1.12
CA PHE A 35 2.67 -0.64 -2.51
C PHE A 35 2.48 0.87 -2.68
N ALA A 36 1.63 1.50 -1.86
CA ALA A 36 1.35 2.94 -1.93
C ALA A 36 2.60 3.78 -1.63
N GLU A 37 3.46 3.35 -0.70
CA GLU A 37 4.74 4.01 -0.42
C GLU A 37 5.71 3.95 -1.60
N LYS A 38 5.80 2.80 -2.27
CA LYS A 38 6.61 2.66 -3.50
C LYS A 38 6.07 3.56 -4.61
N GLU A 39 4.75 3.61 -4.76
CA GLU A 39 4.11 4.45 -5.76
C GLU A 39 4.32 5.94 -5.45
N LEU A 40 4.17 6.36 -4.20
CA LEU A 40 4.43 7.73 -3.75
C LEU A 40 5.87 8.16 -4.07
N LYS A 41 6.84 7.28 -3.84
CA LYS A 41 8.23 7.52 -4.23
C LYS A 41 8.37 7.76 -5.74
N THR A 42 7.78 6.89 -6.55
CA THR A 42 7.81 7.04 -8.03
C THR A 42 7.13 8.33 -8.49
N VAL A 43 6.01 8.71 -7.89
CA VAL A 43 5.32 9.98 -8.22
C VAL A 43 6.21 11.18 -7.91
N ARG A 44 6.87 11.20 -6.75
CA ARG A 44 7.82 12.27 -6.39
C ARG A 44 8.99 12.38 -7.37
N GLU A 45 9.55 11.25 -7.79
CA GLU A 45 10.59 11.22 -8.83
C GLU A 45 10.09 11.83 -10.15
N TYR A 46 8.84 11.56 -10.55
CA TYR A 46 8.24 12.18 -11.74
C TYR A 46 7.95 13.67 -11.58
N ILE A 47 7.55 14.13 -10.39
CA ILE A 47 7.37 15.55 -10.09
C ILE A 47 8.71 16.27 -10.25
N GLU A 48 9.78 15.73 -9.66
CA GLU A 48 11.14 16.28 -9.78
C GLU A 48 11.60 16.34 -11.25
N LEU A 49 11.37 15.28 -12.03
CA LEU A 49 11.70 15.27 -13.47
C LEU A 49 10.89 16.30 -14.27
N SER A 50 9.62 16.49 -13.90
CA SER A 50 8.71 17.42 -14.59
C SER A 50 9.11 18.88 -14.37
N PHE A 51 9.51 19.25 -13.15
CA PHE A 51 9.92 20.61 -12.83
C PHE A 51 11.43 20.88 -13.03
N GLY A 52 12.26 19.83 -13.01
CA GLY A 52 13.72 19.91 -13.22
C GLY A 52 14.15 20.14 -14.67
N GLY A 53 13.21 20.18 -15.62
CA GLY A 53 13.48 20.49 -17.03
C GLY A 53 14.02 19.32 -17.87
N THR A 54 13.84 18.07 -17.41
CA THR A 54 14.46 16.89 -18.02
C THR A 54 13.55 16.17 -19.03
N ILE A 55 12.28 16.54 -19.12
CA ILE A 55 11.31 15.88 -20.03
C ILE A 55 11.19 16.68 -21.34
N SER A 56 11.78 16.15 -22.41
CA SER A 56 11.61 16.65 -23.79
C SER A 56 10.51 15.86 -24.50
N VAL A 57 9.45 16.53 -24.94
CA VAL A 57 8.35 15.92 -25.70
C VAL A 57 8.54 16.21 -27.19
N THR A 58 8.68 15.15 -27.98
CA THR A 58 8.72 15.23 -29.45
C THR A 58 7.41 14.70 -30.00
N MET A 59 6.79 15.45 -30.90
CA MET A 59 5.58 15.03 -31.59
C MET A 59 5.90 13.91 -32.58
N HIS A 60 4.89 13.12 -32.97
CA HIS A 60 5.06 12.00 -33.91
C HIS A 60 5.63 12.40 -35.29
N ASP A 61 5.46 13.66 -35.66
CA ASP A 61 5.96 14.26 -36.91
C ASP A 61 7.37 14.86 -36.77
N GLY A 62 8.02 14.69 -35.60
CA GLY A 62 9.34 15.21 -35.29
C GLY A 62 9.36 16.68 -34.88
N SER A 63 8.21 17.36 -34.81
CA SER A 63 8.12 18.72 -34.31
C SER A 63 8.29 18.77 -32.78
N GLN A 64 8.72 19.95 -32.29
CA GLN A 64 8.78 20.22 -30.86
C GLN A 64 7.37 20.35 -30.30
N ALA A 65 7.13 19.80 -29.11
CA ALA A 65 5.85 20.00 -28.42
C ALA A 65 5.62 21.49 -28.11
N PRO A 66 4.36 21.94 -28.10
CA PRO A 66 4.01 23.30 -27.70
C PRO A 66 4.56 23.64 -26.30
N GLU A 67 4.92 24.90 -26.10
CA GLU A 67 5.27 25.41 -24.78
C GLU A 67 4.11 25.14 -23.81
N GLY A 68 4.40 24.46 -22.70
CA GLY A 68 3.40 24.08 -21.72
C GLY A 68 2.62 22.78 -22.00
N ALA A 69 3.01 21.97 -23.00
CA ALA A 69 2.41 20.65 -23.25
C ALA A 69 2.39 19.73 -22.01
N MET A 70 3.32 19.96 -21.07
CA MET A 70 3.47 19.21 -19.83
C MET A 70 3.04 19.97 -18.58
N VAL A 71 2.56 21.22 -18.70
CA VAL A 71 2.18 22.05 -17.52
C VAL A 71 1.12 21.36 -16.67
N HIS A 72 0.19 20.64 -17.30
CA HIS A 72 -0.84 19.90 -16.58
C HIS A 72 -0.31 18.62 -15.91
N LEU A 73 0.82 18.06 -16.36
CA LEU A 73 1.36 16.84 -15.76
C LEU A 73 1.81 17.09 -14.32
N GLY A 74 2.51 18.20 -14.06
CA GLY A 74 2.93 18.56 -12.71
C GLY A 74 1.76 18.62 -11.74
N SER A 75 0.69 19.34 -12.10
CA SER A 75 -0.51 19.43 -11.27
C SER A 75 -1.23 18.10 -11.05
N VAL A 76 -1.26 17.21 -12.06
CA VAL A 76 -1.84 15.87 -11.91
C VAL A 76 -1.02 15.03 -10.94
N LEU A 77 0.31 15.07 -11.06
CA LEU A 77 1.22 14.33 -10.19
C LEU A 77 1.18 14.84 -8.74
N GLU A 78 1.15 16.15 -8.52
CA GLU A 78 1.02 16.75 -7.18
C GLU A 78 -0.31 16.36 -6.51
N ASN A 79 -1.41 16.39 -7.26
CA ASN A 79 -2.71 15.92 -6.75
C ASN A 79 -2.67 14.44 -6.40
N TYR A 80 -1.96 13.64 -7.19
CA TYR A 80 -1.83 12.22 -6.92
C TYR A 80 -0.95 11.94 -5.70
N GLU A 81 0.14 12.71 -5.52
CA GLU A 81 0.98 12.67 -4.32
C GLU A 81 0.16 12.93 -3.05
N LEU A 82 -0.70 13.95 -3.09
CA LEU A 82 -1.60 14.26 -1.97
C LEU A 82 -2.56 13.11 -1.68
N LEU A 83 -3.18 12.54 -2.72
CA LEU A 83 -4.10 11.41 -2.58
C LEU A 83 -3.40 10.19 -1.96
N LEU A 84 -2.22 9.84 -2.44
CA LEU A 84 -1.42 8.73 -1.90
C LEU A 84 -1.05 8.97 -0.44
N THR A 85 -0.70 10.20 -0.07
CA THR A 85 -0.36 10.55 1.31
C THR A 85 -1.56 10.38 2.24
N VAL A 86 -2.75 10.82 1.82
CA VAL A 86 -4.00 10.64 2.58
C VAL A 86 -4.37 9.16 2.70
N GLU A 87 -4.25 8.41 1.61
CA GLU A 87 -4.61 6.98 1.58
C GLU A 87 -3.66 6.14 2.44
N ILE A 88 -2.35 6.44 2.44
CA ILE A 88 -1.38 5.81 3.34
C ILE A 88 -1.78 6.08 4.79
N ALA A 89 -2.01 7.34 5.17
CA ALA A 89 -2.41 7.67 6.53
C ALA A 89 -3.71 6.97 6.96
N ARG A 90 -4.68 6.83 6.05
CA ARG A 90 -5.92 6.08 6.29
C ARG A 90 -5.64 4.60 6.57
N MET A 91 -4.78 3.97 5.76
CA MET A 91 -4.40 2.57 5.94
C MET A 91 -3.53 2.35 7.19
N GLU A 92 -2.70 3.31 7.56
CA GLU A 92 -1.91 3.25 8.81
C GLU A 92 -2.81 3.30 10.05
N ALA A 93 -3.86 4.12 10.03
CA ALA A 93 -4.88 4.13 11.08
C ALA A 93 -5.64 2.79 11.12
N GLU A 94 -6.05 2.25 9.96
CA GLU A 94 -6.69 0.93 9.86
C GLU A 94 -5.79 -0.18 10.42
N ARG A 95 -4.48 -0.13 10.13
CA ARG A 95 -3.49 -1.06 10.68
C ARG A 95 -3.37 -0.94 12.19
N GLU A 96 -3.37 0.28 12.73
CA GLU A 96 -3.29 0.53 14.17
C GLU A 96 -4.52 -0.05 14.89
N ASP A 97 -5.72 0.16 14.35
CA ASP A 97 -6.97 -0.40 14.89
C ASP A 97 -6.94 -1.95 14.90
N LEU A 98 -6.45 -2.58 13.84
CA LEU A 98 -6.31 -4.04 13.76
C LEU A 98 -5.31 -4.58 14.80
N LEU A 99 -4.16 -3.91 14.95
CA LEU A 99 -3.14 -4.30 15.93
C LEU A 99 -3.61 -4.09 17.38
N ALA A 100 -4.42 -3.06 17.64
CA ALA A 100 -5.03 -2.84 18.94
C ALA A 100 -6.08 -3.91 19.27
N GLY A 101 -6.87 -4.35 18.28
CA GLY A 101 -7.81 -5.46 18.41
C GLY A 101 -7.13 -6.81 18.70
N GLU A 102 -5.94 -7.06 18.14
CA GLU A 102 -5.14 -8.27 18.38
C GLU A 102 -4.55 -8.31 19.81
N SER A 103 -4.41 -7.17 20.49
CA SER A 103 -3.88 -7.09 21.86
C SER A 103 -4.89 -7.39 22.98
N ASP A 104 -6.19 -7.42 22.66
CA ASP A 104 -7.30 -7.63 23.62
C ASP A 104 -7.80 -9.09 23.68
N VAL A 105 -7.15 -10.02 22.96
CA VAL A 105 -7.45 -11.47 22.92
C VAL A 105 -6.33 -12.28 23.58
#